data_AF-A0A4R1G889-F1
#
_entry.id   AF-A0A4R1G889-F1
#
_cell.length_a   1.000
_cell.length_b   1.000
_cell.length_c   1.000
_cell.angle_alpha   90.00
_cell.angle_beta   90.00
_cell.angle_gamma   90.00
#
_symmetry.space_group_name_H-M   'P 1'
#
loop_
_entity.id
_entity.type
_entity.pdbx_description
1 polymer ?
#
loop_
_entity_poly.entity_id
_entity_poly.type
_entity_poly.pdbx_seq_one_letter_code
_entity_poly.pdbx_strand_id
1 'polypeptide(L)'
;MMKKLIILCGIGLLVGCSSGINGPKSLYYWGNYNDVVYAYYNETGNFSEQEQALLEIISNAEKANQQVAPGVYGFLGLVQLKQGKSIEAQQAFSQESKLYPESSVFMQFVQGKRQAEIVK
;
A
#
# COMPACT_ATOMS: atom_id res chain seq x y z
N MET A 1 63.33 29.79 2.65
CA MET A 1 62.47 30.41 3.69
C MET A 1 61.03 30.00 3.44
N MET A 2 60.33 29.62 4.51
CA MET A 2 59.10 28.83 4.53
C MET A 2 57.88 29.59 4.00
N LYS A 3 56.96 28.87 3.33
CA LYS A 3 55.57 28.72 3.79
C LYS A 3 54.89 27.56 3.04
N LYS A 4 54.72 26.45 3.77
CA LYS A 4 53.67 25.45 3.51
C LYS A 4 52.30 26.10 3.82
N LEU A 5 51.22 25.44 3.39
CA LEU A 5 49.77 25.70 3.56
C LEU A 5 49.12 26.08 2.21
N ILE A 6 48.07 25.44 1.68
CA ILE A 6 47.10 24.47 2.20
C ILE A 6 46.55 23.71 0.98
N ILE A 7 46.61 22.37 1.05
CA ILE A 7 45.68 21.49 0.35
C ILE A 7 44.35 21.60 1.11
N LEU A 8 43.29 22.14 0.53
CA LEU A 8 41.91 21.70 0.83
C LEU A 8 40.87 22.37 -0.06
N CYS A 9 39.78 21.63 -0.28
CA CYS A 9 38.45 22.13 -0.62
C CYS A 9 38.11 22.23 -2.11
N GLY A 10 38.01 21.06 -2.75
CA GLY A 10 37.29 20.87 -4.01
C GLY A 10 36.33 19.67 -3.96
N ILE A 11 35.76 19.37 -2.79
CA ILE A 11 34.73 18.33 -2.62
C ILE A 11 33.60 18.98 -1.83
N GLY A 12 32.53 19.39 -2.52
CA GLY A 12 31.45 20.08 -1.83
C GLY A 12 30.29 20.52 -2.69
N LEU A 13 29.88 19.75 -3.70
CA LEU A 13 28.58 19.95 -4.37
C LEU A 13 27.90 18.62 -4.70
N LEU A 14 27.93 17.69 -3.75
CA LEU A 14 27.03 16.52 -3.74
C LEU A 14 26.12 16.62 -2.52
N VAL A 15 25.45 17.77 -2.35
CA VAL A 15 24.18 17.81 -1.60
C VAL A 15 23.11 17.21 -2.50
N GLY A 16 23.11 15.87 -2.57
CA GLY A 16 21.96 15.15 -3.09
C GLY A 16 20.74 15.58 -2.29
N CYS A 17 19.59 15.70 -2.96
CA CYS A 17 18.30 15.91 -2.32
C CYS A 17 17.99 14.72 -1.40
N SER A 18 18.57 14.72 -0.20
CA SER A 18 18.08 13.90 0.89
C SER A 18 16.73 14.49 1.24
N SER A 19 15.68 13.74 0.91
CA SER A 19 14.33 13.91 1.41
C SER A 19 14.39 13.83 2.94
N GLY A 20 14.82 14.93 3.54
CA GLY A 20 14.98 15.04 4.98
C GLY A 20 13.64 14.85 5.67
N ILE A 21 13.73 14.67 6.98
CA ILE A 21 12.68 14.43 7.98
C ILE A 21 11.52 15.47 7.95
N ASN A 22 11.59 16.48 7.07
CA ASN A 22 10.59 17.53 6.83
C ASN A 22 10.11 17.58 5.36
N GLY A 23 10.11 16.44 4.64
CA GLY A 23 9.45 16.33 3.35
C GLY A 23 7.92 16.47 3.48
N PRO A 24 7.19 16.81 2.40
CA PRO A 24 5.73 16.86 2.44
C PRO A 24 5.20 15.51 2.95
N LYS A 25 4.36 15.57 3.99
CA LYS A 25 3.70 14.38 4.58
C LYS A 25 3.04 13.61 3.44
N SER A 26 3.31 12.30 3.36
CA SER A 26 2.73 11.43 2.33
C SER A 26 1.21 11.62 2.27
N LEU A 27 0.66 11.79 1.07
CA LEU A 27 -0.78 11.90 0.85
C LEU A 27 -1.52 10.66 1.37
N TYR A 28 -0.86 9.50 1.28
CA TYR A 28 -1.43 8.20 1.60
C TYR A 28 -0.73 7.54 2.78
N TYR A 29 -1.49 6.76 3.55
CA TYR A 29 -0.97 5.85 4.56
C TYR A 29 -0.85 4.43 3.99
N TRP A 30 0.37 3.90 3.96
CA TRP A 30 0.68 2.58 3.40
C TRP A 30 0.87 1.47 4.43
N GLY A 31 1.26 1.81 5.68
CA GLY A 31 1.67 0.83 6.69
C GLY A 31 2.63 -0.23 6.12
N ASN A 32 2.33 -1.52 6.36
CA ASN A 32 3.09 -2.67 5.86
C ASN A 32 2.50 -3.30 4.58
N TYR A 33 1.78 -2.53 3.76
CA TYR A 33 1.05 -3.03 2.59
C TYR A 33 1.89 -3.95 1.68
N ASN A 34 3.13 -3.56 1.35
CA ASN A 34 4.00 -4.34 0.47
C ASN A 34 4.30 -5.74 1.01
N ASP A 35 4.51 -5.86 2.32
CA ASP A 35 4.80 -7.14 2.97
C ASP A 35 3.58 -8.07 2.90
N VAL A 36 2.39 -7.51 3.12
CA VAL A 36 1.11 -8.25 3.02
C VAL A 36 0.88 -8.76 1.59
N VAL A 37 1.11 -7.90 0.58
CA VAL A 37 0.96 -8.28 -0.83
C VAL A 37 1.95 -9.37 -1.22
N TYR A 38 3.21 -9.23 -0.80
CA TYR A 38 4.23 -10.24 -1.04
C TYR A 38 3.88 -11.58 -0.39
N ALA A 39 3.41 -11.55 0.87
CA ALA A 39 3.03 -12.76 1.59
C ALA A 39 1.87 -13.50 0.91
N TYR A 40 0.85 -12.77 0.44
CA TYR A 40 -0.29 -13.33 -0.29
C TYR A 40 0.13 -14.08 -1.56
N TYR A 41 0.97 -13.47 -2.42
CA TYR A 41 1.34 -14.08 -3.70
C TYR A 41 2.29 -15.27 -3.55
N ASN A 42 3.09 -15.30 -2.49
CA ASN A 42 3.94 -16.45 -2.18
C ASN A 42 3.19 -17.52 -1.38
N GLU A 43 1.88 -17.35 -1.13
CA GLU A 43 1.04 -18.22 -0.31
C GLU A 43 1.65 -18.51 1.08
N THR A 44 2.35 -17.52 1.61
CA THR A 44 2.98 -17.58 2.93
C THR A 44 2.13 -16.88 3.97
N GLY A 45 2.12 -17.44 5.19
CA GLY A 45 1.38 -16.87 6.32
C GLY A 45 -0.12 -17.20 6.30
N ASN A 46 -0.87 -16.56 7.19
CA ASN A 46 -2.29 -16.81 7.40
C ASN A 46 -3.14 -15.69 6.78
N PHE A 47 -4.14 -16.01 5.94
CA PHE A 47 -5.03 -15.00 5.36
C PHE A 47 -5.80 -14.17 6.40
N SER A 48 -6.07 -14.74 7.58
CA SER A 48 -6.66 -14.00 8.70
C SER A 48 -5.72 -12.93 9.25
N GLU A 49 -4.41 -13.21 9.31
CA GLU A 49 -3.39 -12.23 9.73
C GLU A 49 -3.20 -11.15 8.65
N GLN A 50 -3.23 -11.53 7.37
CA GLN A 50 -3.17 -10.58 6.26
C GLN A 50 -4.38 -9.64 6.26
N GLU A 51 -5.59 -10.15 6.53
CA GLU A 51 -6.79 -9.33 6.69
C GLU A 51 -6.65 -8.36 7.85
N GLN A 52 -6.19 -8.82 9.02
CA GLN A 52 -5.95 -7.96 10.17
C GLN A 52 -4.96 -6.84 9.85
N ALA A 53 -3.83 -7.16 9.20
CA ALA A 53 -2.85 -6.15 8.80
C ALA A 53 -3.44 -5.07 7.88
N LEU A 54 -4.30 -5.44 6.93
CA LEU A 54 -4.98 -4.48 6.04
C LEU A 54 -5.99 -3.61 6.80
N LEU A 55 -6.74 -4.19 7.74
CA LEU A 55 -7.65 -3.44 8.62
C LEU A 55 -6.89 -2.47 9.53
N GLU A 56 -5.71 -2.84 10.01
CA GLU A 56 -4.82 -1.96 10.76
C GLU A 56 -4.32 -0.79 9.92
N ILE A 57 -3.93 -1.04 8.65
CA ILE A 57 -3.56 0.03 7.71
C ILE A 57 -4.71 1.03 7.56
N ILE A 58 -5.94 0.55 7.39
CA ILE A 58 -7.14 1.38 7.27
C ILE A 58 -7.36 2.21 8.54
N SER A 59 -7.38 1.57 9.71
CA SER A 59 -7.60 2.24 10.99
C SER A 59 -6.50 3.28 11.30
N ASN A 60 -5.25 2.98 10.96
CA ASN A 60 -4.14 3.89 11.21
C ASN A 60 -4.14 5.07 10.23
N ALA A 61 -4.59 4.89 8.99
CA ALA A 61 -4.80 5.99 8.05
C ALA A 61 -5.80 7.02 8.62
N GLU A 62 -6.92 6.54 9.16
CA GLU A 62 -7.93 7.38 9.82
C GLU A 62 -7.33 8.14 11.01
N LYS A 63 -6.63 7.45 11.91
CA LYS A 63 -5.98 8.06 13.09
C LYS A 63 -4.92 9.09 12.70
N ALA A 64 -4.18 8.84 11.61
CA ALA A 64 -3.14 9.74 11.12
C ALA A 64 -3.70 10.92 10.30
N ASN A 65 -5.02 10.96 10.08
CA ASN A 65 -5.72 11.89 9.20
C ASN A 65 -5.11 11.89 7.79
N GLN A 66 -4.85 10.69 7.27
CA GLN A 66 -4.33 10.42 5.93
C GLN A 66 -5.31 9.54 5.16
N GLN A 67 -5.30 9.63 3.83
CA GLN A 67 -6.13 8.75 3.01
C GLN A 67 -5.52 7.34 3.00
N VAL A 68 -6.37 6.31 3.11
CA VAL A 68 -5.96 4.91 2.90
C VAL A 68 -5.38 4.78 1.50
N ALA A 69 -4.18 4.20 1.34
CA ALA A 69 -3.56 4.13 0.02
C ALA A 69 -4.39 3.38 -1.05
N PRO A 70 -4.25 3.75 -2.34
CA PRO A 70 -4.86 3.00 -3.44
C PRO A 70 -4.46 1.53 -3.41
N GLY A 71 -5.43 0.65 -3.66
CA GLY A 71 -5.26 -0.80 -3.69
C GLY A 71 -5.43 -1.50 -2.35
N VAL A 72 -5.41 -0.80 -1.21
CA VAL A 72 -5.54 -1.45 0.12
C VAL A 72 -6.91 -2.11 0.28
N TYR A 73 -8.01 -1.42 -0.07
CA TYR A 73 -9.34 -2.03 -0.02
C TYR A 73 -9.52 -3.08 -1.11
N GLY A 74 -8.94 -2.86 -2.29
CA GLY A 74 -8.88 -3.87 -3.35
C GLY A 74 -8.21 -5.16 -2.86
N PHE A 75 -7.08 -5.06 -2.18
CA PHE A 75 -6.35 -6.22 -1.67
C PHE A 75 -7.04 -6.88 -0.49
N LEU A 76 -7.68 -6.10 0.39
CA LEU A 76 -8.54 -6.63 1.46
C LEU A 76 -9.64 -7.53 0.89
N GLY A 77 -10.30 -7.07 -0.19
CA GLY A 77 -11.31 -7.89 -0.87
C GLY A 77 -10.74 -9.19 -1.44
N LEU A 78 -9.53 -9.19 -1.99
CA LEU A 78 -8.87 -10.42 -2.48
C LEU A 78 -8.58 -11.41 -1.35
N VAL A 79 -8.06 -10.93 -0.21
CA VAL A 79 -7.76 -11.73 0.97
C VAL A 79 -9.05 -12.31 1.58
N GLN A 80 -10.12 -11.51 1.68
CA GLN A 80 -11.43 -11.96 2.16
C GLN A 80 -12.04 -13.00 1.24
N LEU A 81 -11.90 -12.82 -0.07
CA LEU A 81 -12.31 -13.81 -1.06
C LEU A 81 -11.55 -15.14 -0.94
N LYS A 82 -10.24 -15.15 -0.64
CA LYS A 82 -9.48 -16.39 -0.35
C LYS A 82 -10.00 -17.12 0.89
N GLN A 83 -10.60 -16.39 1.83
CA GLN A 83 -11.22 -16.94 3.03
C GLN A 83 -12.70 -17.31 2.84
N GLY A 84 -13.29 -17.10 1.65
CA GLY A 84 -14.71 -17.34 1.39
C GLY A 84 -15.66 -16.23 1.86
N LYS A 85 -15.14 -15.12 2.38
CA LYS A 85 -15.88 -13.95 2.89
C LYS A 85 -16.36 -13.05 1.74
N SER A 86 -17.28 -13.57 0.93
CA SER A 86 -17.65 -12.95 -0.35
C SER A 86 -18.42 -11.64 -0.21
N ILE A 87 -19.20 -11.48 0.87
CA ILE A 87 -19.99 -10.26 1.11
C ILE A 87 -19.04 -9.13 1.52
N GLU A 88 -18.14 -9.40 2.46
CA GLU A 88 -17.13 -8.47 2.95
C GLU A 88 -16.20 -8.04 1.82
N ALA A 89 -15.81 -8.97 0.95
CA ALA A 89 -14.98 -8.64 -0.19
C ALA A 89 -15.68 -7.68 -1.17
N GLN A 90 -16.97 -7.88 -1.46
CA GLN A 90 -17.74 -6.95 -2.30
C GLN A 90 -17.79 -5.55 -1.68
N GLN A 91 -17.95 -5.46 -0.37
CA GLN A 91 -17.92 -4.19 0.35
C GLN A 91 -16.54 -3.52 0.19
N ALA A 92 -15.45 -4.27 0.37
CA ALA A 92 -14.09 -3.76 0.21
C ALA A 92 -13.85 -3.24 -1.22
N PHE A 93 -14.19 -4.01 -2.25
CA PHE A 93 -14.07 -3.56 -3.66
C PHE A 93 -14.92 -2.32 -3.97
N SER A 94 -16.11 -2.22 -3.37
CA SER A 94 -16.96 -1.03 -3.49
C SER A 94 -16.33 0.19 -2.82
N GLN A 95 -15.66 0.03 -1.68
CA GLN A 95 -14.93 1.13 -1.04
C GLN A 95 -13.72 1.56 -1.88
N GLU A 96 -12.97 0.61 -2.45
CA GLU A 96 -11.86 0.90 -3.35
C GLU A 96 -12.33 1.74 -4.54
N SER A 97 -13.39 1.31 -5.23
CA SER A 97 -13.95 2.04 -6.38
C SER A 97 -14.50 3.42 -6.01
N LYS A 98 -14.98 3.59 -4.77
CA LYS A 98 -15.50 4.86 -4.26
C LYS A 98 -14.38 5.85 -3.95
N LEU A 99 -13.29 5.38 -3.35
CA LEU A 99 -12.12 6.21 -3.04
C LEU A 99 -11.27 6.48 -4.29
N TYR A 100 -11.24 5.51 -5.21
CA TYR A 100 -10.41 5.49 -6.40
C TYR A 100 -11.25 5.10 -7.63
N PRO A 101 -12.02 6.03 -8.22
CA PRO A 101 -12.87 5.76 -9.37
C PRO A 101 -12.13 5.15 -10.57
N GLU A 102 -10.84 5.46 -10.72
CA GLU A 102 -9.94 4.88 -11.73
C GLU A 102 -9.77 3.36 -11.59
N SER A 103 -9.97 2.81 -10.39
CA SER A 103 -9.89 1.37 -10.14
C SER A 103 -11.17 0.61 -10.54
N SER A 104 -12.29 1.31 -10.77
CA SER A 104 -13.62 0.71 -10.90
C SER A 104 -13.69 -0.37 -11.98
N VAL A 105 -13.06 -0.15 -13.14
CA VAL A 105 -13.04 -1.11 -14.25
C VAL A 105 -12.34 -2.40 -13.83
N PHE A 106 -11.24 -2.29 -13.09
CA PHE A 106 -10.51 -3.44 -12.59
C PHE A 106 -11.30 -4.18 -11.48
N MET A 107 -11.91 -3.44 -10.54
CA MET A 107 -12.75 -4.03 -9.49
C MET A 107 -13.93 -4.83 -10.08
N GLN A 108 -14.62 -4.29 -11.09
CA GLN A 108 -15.70 -4.97 -11.80
C GLN A 108 -15.20 -6.26 -12.50
N PHE A 109 -14.04 -6.21 -13.13
CA PHE A 109 -13.44 -7.38 -13.77
C PHE A 109 -13.11 -8.49 -12.76
N VAL A 110 -12.50 -8.14 -11.63
CA VAL A 110 -12.18 -9.09 -10.55
C VAL A 110 -13.46 -9.74 -10.01
N GLN A 111 -14.49 -8.94 -9.73
CA GLN A 111 -15.79 -9.44 -9.26
C GLN A 111 -16.47 -10.35 -10.30
N GLY A 112 -16.48 -9.95 -11.58
CA GLY A 112 -17.08 -10.73 -12.66
C GLY A 112 -16.40 -12.08 -12.90
N LYS A 113 -15.06 -12.14 -12.84
CA LYS A 113 -14.32 -13.40 -12.92
C LYS A 113 -14.66 -14.36 -11.78
N ARG A 114 -14.75 -13.86 -10.55
CA ARG A 114 -15.00 -14.69 -9.36
C ARG A 114 -16.42 -15.23 -9.31
N GLN A 115 -17.41 -14.45 -9.77
CA GLN A 115 -18.78 -14.96 -9.91
C GLN A 115 -18.89 -16.16 -10.85
N ALA A 116 -18.06 -16.21 -11.90
CA ALA A 116 -18.00 -17.34 -12.83
C ALA A 116 -17.29 -18.58 -12.25
N GLU A 117 -16.40 -18.42 -11.26
CA GLU A 117 -15.74 -19.54 -10.56
C GLU A 117 -16.63 -20.17 -9.48
N ILE A 118 -17.51 -19.40 -8.84
CA ILE A 118 -18.43 -19.90 -7.79
C ILE A 118 -19.57 -20.75 -8.39
N VAL A 119 -19.89 -20.57 -9.66
CA VAL A 119 -21.00 -21.28 -10.36
C VAL A 119 -20.51 -22.56 -11.07
N LYS A 120 -19.24 -22.93 -10.91
CA LYS A 120 -18.66 -24.19 -11.40
C LYS A 120 -18.50 -25.21 -10.27
#